data_AF-A0A2A5VKE1-F1
#
_entry.id   AF-A0A2A5VKE1-F1
#
_cell.length_a   1.000
_cell.length_b   1.000
_cell.length_c   1.000
_cell.angle_alpha   90.00
_cell.angle_beta   90.00
_cell.angle_gamma   90.00
#
_symmetry.space_group_name_H-M   'P 1'
#
loop_
_entity.id
_entity.type
_entity.pdbx_description
1 polymer ?
#
loop_
_entity_poly.entity_id
_entity_poly.type
_entity_poly.pdbx_seq_one_letter_code
_entity_poly.pdbx_strand_id
1 'polypeptide(L)'
;MVSLRIPEDHLLELERRVGFDGMRNRSDVIRDAVRKYLSTPDFSSGTRVEVDLGPDLSARLEDFCRIHGEQPDVVLRYATREHIARAAADGATVDALLKMRLEELRNRENGSIEE
;
A
#
# COMPACT_ATOMS: atom_id res chain seq x y z
N MET A 1 20.49 27.78 -6.26
CA MET A 1 20.38 27.89 -4.79
C MET A 1 18.93 28.21 -4.48
N VAL A 2 18.28 27.45 -3.60
CA VAL A 2 16.87 27.66 -3.22
C VAL A 2 16.83 28.06 -1.75
N SER A 3 16.01 29.04 -1.39
CA SER A 3 15.75 29.41 0.01
C SER A 3 14.45 28.77 0.45
N LEU A 4 14.47 28.05 1.59
CA LEU A 4 13.32 27.38 2.18
C LEU A 4 13.16 27.85 3.62
N ARG A 5 11.93 28.12 4.05
CA ARG A 5 11.62 28.36 5.47
C ARG A 5 11.24 27.05 6.13
N ILE A 6 11.99 26.66 7.16
CA ILE A 6 11.78 25.44 7.93
C ILE A 6 11.60 25.84 9.41
N PRO A 7 10.56 25.33 10.11
CA PRO A 7 10.43 25.49 11.56
C PRO A 7 11.65 24.97 12.33
N GLU A 8 11.96 25.58 13.48
CA GLU A 8 13.15 25.21 14.28
C GLU A 8 13.13 23.73 14.71
N ASP A 9 11.98 23.19 15.08
CA ASP A 9 11.84 21.79 15.50
C ASP A 9 12.25 20.81 14.40
N HIS A 10 11.84 21.07 13.15
CA HIS A 10 12.20 20.24 11.99
C HIS A 10 13.67 20.40 11.61
N LEU A 11 14.25 21.57 11.85
CA LEU A 11 15.67 21.84 11.65
C LEU A 11 16.51 20.98 12.61
N LEU A 12 16.08 20.86 13.87
CA LEU A 12 16.71 19.99 14.86
C LEU A 12 16.63 18.51 14.46
N GLU A 13 15.49 18.07 13.91
CA GLU A 13 15.35 16.69 13.40
C GLU A 13 16.27 16.40 12.21
N LEU A 14 16.44 17.37 11.30
CA LEU A 14 17.40 17.25 10.19
C LEU A 14 18.83 17.17 10.70
N GLU A 15 19.18 17.95 11.71
CA GLU A 15 20.50 17.91 12.35
C GLU A 15 20.79 16.55 13.00
N ARG A 16 19.82 15.94 13.67
CA ARG A 16 19.97 14.60 14.25
C ARG A 16 20.27 13.51 13.22
N ARG A 17 19.89 13.73 11.96
CA ARG A 17 20.16 12.80 10.85
C ARG A 17 21.52 13.04 10.19
N VAL A 18 22.21 14.14 10.51
CA VAL A 18 23.59 14.37 10.04
C VAL A 18 24.53 13.38 10.73
N GLY A 19 25.41 12.75 9.96
CA GLY A 19 26.31 11.69 10.44
C GLY A 19 25.71 10.29 10.38
N PHE A 20 24.42 10.15 10.08
CA PHE A 20 23.77 8.86 9.84
C PHE A 20 23.75 8.55 8.34
N ASP A 21 23.90 7.26 7.97
CA ASP A 21 23.81 6.78 6.59
C ASP A 21 24.72 7.53 5.58
N GLY A 22 25.90 7.97 6.02
CA GLY A 22 26.88 8.67 5.18
C GLY A 22 26.58 10.15 4.90
N MET A 23 25.54 10.73 5.50
CA MET A 23 25.18 12.14 5.33
C MET A 23 26.15 13.05 6.08
N ARG A 24 26.89 13.92 5.38
CA ARG A 24 27.95 14.73 5.98
C ARG A 24 27.48 16.09 6.49
N ASN A 25 26.39 16.60 5.90
CA ASN A 25 25.87 17.91 6.21
C ASN A 25 24.33 17.93 6.04
N ARG A 26 23.69 19.00 6.53
CA ARG A 26 22.22 19.18 6.42
C ARG A 26 21.73 19.22 4.97
N SER A 27 22.54 19.73 4.04
CA SER A 27 22.18 19.78 2.62
C SER A 27 22.14 18.38 1.99
N ASP A 28 22.99 17.45 2.43
CA ASP A 28 22.95 16.05 1.97
C ASP A 28 21.66 15.38 2.45
N VAL A 29 21.30 15.57 3.72
CA VAL A 29 20.05 15.06 4.31
C VAL A 29 18.83 15.61 3.56
N ILE A 30 18.79 16.92 3.30
CA ILE A 30 17.70 17.56 2.56
C ILE A 30 17.65 17.06 1.11
N ARG A 31 18.80 16.93 0.45
CA ARG A 31 18.86 16.45 -0.94
C ARG A 31 18.39 15.01 -1.07
N ASP A 32 18.78 14.15 -0.15
CA ASP A 32 18.32 12.77 -0.10
C ASP A 32 16.82 12.67 0.17
N ALA A 33 16.30 13.46 1.13
CA ALA A 33 14.87 13.52 1.41
C ALA A 33 14.06 14.02 0.20
N VAL A 34 14.52 15.06 -0.48
CA VAL A 34 13.90 15.56 -1.72
C VAL A 34 13.99 14.53 -2.83
N ARG A 35 15.14 13.86 -3.00
CA ARG A 35 15.29 12.78 -3.99
C ARG A 35 14.31 11.64 -3.72
N LYS A 36 14.20 11.19 -2.47
CA LYS A 36 13.24 10.16 -2.05
C LYS A 36 11.81 10.60 -2.30
N TYR A 37 11.46 11.83 -1.92
CA TYR A 37 10.14 12.41 -2.18
C TYR A 37 9.82 12.42 -3.68
N LEU A 38 10.72 12.93 -4.53
CA LEU A 38 10.53 12.97 -5.99
C LEU A 38 10.59 11.60 -6.66
N SER A 39 11.25 10.62 -6.04
CA SER A 39 11.29 9.23 -6.52
C SER A 39 10.11 8.40 -6.03
N THR A 40 9.36 8.91 -5.04
CA THR A 40 8.13 8.29 -4.57
C THR A 40 7.01 8.80 -5.46
N PRO A 41 6.31 7.95 -6.23
CA PRO A 41 5.24 8.40 -7.09
C PRO A 41 4.15 9.08 -6.24
N ASP A 42 3.81 10.32 -6.59
CA ASP A 42 2.76 11.10 -5.92
C ASP A 42 1.43 10.35 -6.00
N PHE A 43 0.94 9.86 -4.86
CA PHE A 43 -0.42 9.32 -4.73
C PHE A 43 -1.43 10.47 -4.63
N SER A 44 -1.58 11.25 -5.69
CA SER A 44 -2.67 12.21 -5.84
C SER A 44 -3.85 11.54 -6.54
N SER A 45 -4.92 11.25 -5.81
CA SER A 45 -6.30 11.04 -6.30
C SER A 45 -6.42 10.53 -7.76
N GLY A 46 -6.07 9.26 -7.96
CA GLY A 46 -6.06 8.60 -9.27
C GLY A 46 -4.73 7.93 -9.55
N THR A 47 -4.34 6.99 -8.69
CA THR A 47 -3.09 6.22 -8.82
C THR A 47 -3.04 5.50 -10.16
N ARG A 48 -2.24 5.99 -11.12
CA ARG A 48 -1.90 5.25 -12.33
C ARG A 48 -0.86 4.20 -11.93
N VAL A 49 -1.26 2.93 -11.97
CA VAL A 49 -0.37 1.80 -11.71
C VAL A 49 0.05 1.23 -13.05
N GLU A 50 1.34 1.31 -13.39
CA GLU A 50 1.91 0.65 -14.56
C GLU A 50 2.44 -0.72 -14.14
N VAL A 51 1.95 -1.77 -14.81
CA VAL A 51 2.31 -3.16 -14.54
C VAL A 51 2.78 -3.82 -15.82
N ASP A 52 3.89 -4.55 -15.74
CA ASP A 52 4.26 -5.50 -16.79
C ASP A 52 3.49 -6.80 -16.56
N LEU A 53 2.63 -7.15 -17.51
CA LEU A 53 1.80 -8.35 -17.45
C LEU A 53 2.59 -9.61 -17.87
N GLY A 54 3.76 -9.44 -18.49
CA GLY A 54 4.48 -10.53 -19.13
C GLY A 54 3.77 -11.07 -20.38
N PRO A 55 4.42 -11.98 -21.13
CA PRO A 55 3.97 -12.37 -22.47
C PRO A 55 2.67 -13.19 -22.49
N ASP A 56 2.47 -14.11 -21.54
CA ASP A 56 1.28 -14.99 -21.51
C ASP A 56 0.00 -14.20 -21.18
N LEU A 57 0.02 -13.36 -20.14
CA LEU A 57 -1.15 -12.59 -19.73
C LEU A 57 -1.47 -11.46 -20.73
N SER A 58 -0.44 -10.86 -21.34
CA SER A 58 -0.63 -9.85 -22.39
C SER A 58 -1.38 -10.42 -23.59
N ALA A 59 -0.98 -11.61 -24.08
CA ALA A 59 -1.66 -12.27 -25.20
C ALA A 59 -3.12 -12.62 -24.88
N ARG A 60 -3.38 -13.15 -23.69
CA ARG A 60 -4.75 -13.48 -23.26
C ARG A 60 -5.63 -12.24 -23.09
N LEU A 61 -5.07 -11.14 -22.57
CA LEU A 61 -5.78 -9.89 -22.44
C LEU A 61 -6.14 -9.31 -23.81
N GLU A 62 -5.22 -9.38 -24.77
CA GLU A 62 -5.46 -8.95 -26.15
C GLU A 62 -6.58 -9.76 -26.82
N ASP A 63 -6.52 -11.09 -26.73
CA ASP A 63 -7.57 -11.98 -27.26
C ASP A 63 -8.93 -11.69 -26.63
N PHE A 64 -8.96 -11.52 -25.30
CA PHE A 64 -10.19 -11.18 -24.57
C PHE A 64 -10.77 -9.85 -25.03
N CYS A 65 -9.94 -8.80 -25.12
CA CYS A 65 -10.37 -7.48 -25.60
C CYS A 65 -10.92 -7.56 -27.02
N ARG A 66 -10.30 -8.36 -27.89
CA ARG A 66 -10.74 -8.56 -29.27
C ARG A 66 -12.10 -9.27 -29.37
N ILE A 67 -12.36 -10.26 -28.52
CA ILE A 67 -13.63 -11.01 -28.48
C ILE A 67 -14.77 -10.13 -27.96
N HIS A 68 -14.51 -9.39 -26.89
CA HIS A 68 -15.54 -8.64 -26.16
C HIS A 68 -15.68 -7.17 -26.61
N GLY A 69 -14.76 -6.67 -27.45
CA GLY A 69 -14.75 -5.29 -27.91
C GLY A 69 -14.44 -4.28 -26.80
N GLU A 70 -13.79 -4.74 -25.73
CA GLU A 70 -13.46 -3.92 -24.56
C GLU A 70 -12.02 -3.39 -24.62
N GLN A 71 -11.77 -2.30 -23.88
CA GLN A 71 -10.42 -1.77 -23.73
C GLN A 71 -9.69 -2.45 -22.56
N PRO A 72 -8.38 -2.69 -22.66
CA PRO A 72 -7.61 -3.40 -21.64
C PRO A 72 -7.64 -2.70 -20.27
N ASP A 73 -7.69 -1.37 -20.24
CA ASP A 73 -7.84 -0.61 -18.98
C ASP A 73 -9.17 -0.93 -18.25
N VAL A 74 -10.26 -1.09 -18.99
CA VAL A 74 -11.58 -1.42 -18.41
C VAL A 74 -11.56 -2.83 -17.82
N VAL A 75 -11.01 -3.78 -18.58
CA VAL A 75 -10.89 -5.19 -18.16
C VAL A 75 -10.05 -5.30 -16.89
N LEU A 76 -8.91 -4.61 -16.82
CA LEU A 76 -8.02 -4.63 -15.65
C LEU A 76 -8.64 -3.97 -14.42
N ARG A 77 -9.39 -2.86 -14.60
CA ARG A 77 -10.13 -2.23 -13.48
C ARG A 77 -11.19 -3.17 -12.93
N TYR A 78 -11.93 -3.85 -13.80
CA TYR A 78 -12.95 -4.82 -13.38
C TYR A 78 -12.31 -6.01 -12.65
N ALA A 79 -11.26 -6.60 -13.22
CA ALA A 79 -10.53 -7.72 -12.61
C ALA A 79 -9.96 -7.34 -11.23
N THR A 80 -9.40 -6.14 -11.11
CA THR A 80 -8.86 -5.64 -9.83
C THR A 80 -9.97 -5.45 -8.79
N ARG A 81 -11.11 -4.88 -9.19
CA ARG A 81 -12.26 -4.70 -8.31
C ARG A 81 -12.82 -6.03 -7.83
N GLU A 82 -12.94 -7.01 -8.73
CA GLU A 82 -13.39 -8.37 -8.40
C GLU A 82 -12.41 -9.06 -7.46
N HIS A 83 -11.11 -8.95 -7.73
CA HIS A 83 -10.07 -9.53 -6.88
C HIS A 83 -10.10 -8.96 -5.45
N ILE A 84 -10.22 -7.64 -5.31
CA ILE A 84 -10.33 -6.97 -4.01
C ILE A 84 -11.61 -7.43 -3.29
N ALA A 85 -12.74 -7.50 -3.98
CA ALA A 85 -14.00 -7.94 -3.39
C ALA A 85 -13.93 -9.39 -2.88
N ARG A 86 -13.31 -10.29 -3.65
CA ARG A 86 -13.09 -11.68 -3.26
C ARG A 86 -12.16 -11.77 -2.04
N ALA A 87 -11.01 -11.11 -2.09
CA ALA A 87 -10.05 -11.11 -0.99
C ALA A 87 -10.63 -10.51 0.31
N ALA A 88 -11.45 -9.47 0.20
CA ALA A 88 -12.12 -8.87 1.35
C ALA A 88 -13.21 -9.78 1.95
N ALA A 89 -13.97 -10.50 1.11
CA ALA A 89 -14.94 -11.48 1.58
C ALA A 89 -14.26 -12.63 2.32
N ASP A 90 -13.13 -13.11 1.82
CA ASP A 90 -12.35 -14.16 2.47
C ASP A 90 -11.77 -13.68 3.81
N GLY A 91 -11.24 -12.45 3.87
CA GLY A 91 -10.74 -11.84 5.11
C GLY A 91 -11.82 -11.61 6.17
N ALA A 92 -12.98 -11.07 5.78
CA ALA A 92 -14.12 -10.88 6.68
C ALA A 92 -14.66 -12.22 7.21
N THR A 93 -14.61 -13.27 6.38
CA THR A 93 -15.00 -14.63 6.79
C THR A 93 -14.02 -15.20 7.81
N VAL A 94 -12.72 -15.01 7.60
CA VAL A 94 -11.68 -15.45 8.55
C VAL A 94 -11.77 -14.67 9.87
N ASP A 95 -11.95 -13.34 9.83
CA ASP A 95 -12.13 -12.52 11.03
C ASP A 95 -13.40 -12.88 11.80
N ALA A 96 -14.50 -13.17 11.10
CA ALA A 96 -15.74 -13.63 11.72
C ALA A 96 -15.58 -15.00 12.38
N LEU A 97 -14.89 -15.95 11.73
CA LEU A 97 -14.59 -17.28 12.29
C LEU A 97 -13.66 -17.19 13.51
N LEU A 98 -12.65 -16.32 13.48
CA LEU A 98 -11.75 -16.09 14.61
C LEU A 98 -12.48 -15.48 15.81
N LYS A 99 -13.35 -14.48 15.58
CA LYS A 99 -14.19 -13.89 16.65
C LYS A 99 -15.11 -14.93 17.28
N MET A 100 -15.78 -15.75 16.47
CA MET A 100 -16.66 -16.81 16.96
C MET A 100 -15.91 -17.81 17.84
N ARG A 101 -14.69 -18.23 17.45
CA ARG A 101 -13.85 -19.11 18.28
C ARG A 101 -13.37 -18.45 19.56
N LEU A 102 -13.01 -17.17 19.52
CA LEU A 102 -12.64 -16.41 20.72
C LEU A 102 -13.81 -16.28 21.71
N GLU A 103 -15.03 -16.06 21.21
CA GLU A 103 -16.24 -15.99 22.04
C GLU A 103 -16.59 -17.34 22.67
N GLU A 104 -16.47 -18.45 21.93
CA GLU A 104 -16.65 -19.80 22.49
C GLU A 104 -15.64 -20.14 23.59
N LEU A 105 -14.36 -19.77 23.42
CA LEU A 105 -13.33 -19.98 24.44
C LEU A 105 -13.60 -19.13 25.68
N ARG A 106 -13.98 -17.86 25.48
CA ARG A 106 -14.32 -16.96 26.58
C ARG A 106 -15.54 -17.43 27.37
N ASN A 107 -16.54 -18.00 26.70
CA ASN A 107 -17.71 -18.58 27.36
C ASN A 107 -17.37 -19.87 28.13
N ARG A 108 -16.39 -20.66 27.67
CA ARG A 108 -15.89 -21.83 28.42
C ARG A 108 -15.09 -21.43 29.66
N GLU A 109 -14.26 -20.41 29.58
CA GLU A 109 -13.52 -19.89 30.73
C GLU A 109 -14.45 -19.27 31.77
N ASN A 110 -15.45 -18.50 31.35
CA ASN A 110 -16.43 -17.90 32.28
C ASN A 110 -17.39 -18.92 32.88
N GLY A 111 -17.73 -20.00 32.16
CA GLY A 111 -18.58 -21.08 32.67
C GLY A 111 -17.88 -22.04 33.63
N SER A 112 -16.56 -21.93 33.81
CA SER A 112 -15.77 -22.78 34.71
C SER A 112 -15.55 -22.15 36.10
N ILE A 113 -16.14 -20.97 36.37
CA ILE A 113 -15.99 -20.22 37.63
C ILE A 113 -17.27 -20.32 38.50
N GLU A 114 -18.33 -20.99 38.03
CA GLU A 114 -19.62 -21.13 38.73
C GLU A 114 -19.92 -22.55 39.28
N GLU A 115 -18.91 -23.36 39.61
CA GLU A 115 -19.07 -24.58 40.43
C GLU A 115 -18.24 -24.55 41.72
#